data_AF-A0AAX2F4W8-F1
#
_entry.id   AF-A0AAX2F4W8-F1
#
_cell.length_a   1.000
_cell.length_b   1.000
_cell.length_c   1.000
_cell.angle_alpha   90.00
_cell.angle_beta   90.00
_cell.angle_gamma   90.00
#
_symmetry.space_group_name_H-M   'P 1'
#
loop_
_entity.id
_entity.type
_entity.pdbx_description
1 polymer ?
#
loop_
_entity_poly.entity_id
_entity_poly.type
_entity_poly.pdbx_seq_one_letter_code
_entity_poly.pdbx_strand_id
1 'polypeptide(L)' 'MADSSFNCNHHDREQMSKLYTIGETVTFQCGNMQKEGTILIVDSFDVFGCHGSPSYDILVENENMLYKHVEHNLIVSSNK' A
#
# COMPACT_ATOMS: atom_id res chain seq x y z
N MET A 1 -9.90 -29.66 14.56
CA MET A 1 -9.72 -28.46 15.41
C MET A 1 -8.56 -27.69 14.81
N ALA A 2 -8.83 -26.64 14.04
CA ALA A 2 -7.78 -25.80 13.46
C ALA A 2 -7.41 -24.72 14.47
N ASP A 3 -6.12 -24.65 14.81
CA ASP A 3 -5.54 -23.73 15.77
C ASP A 3 -5.80 -22.27 15.33
N SER A 4 -6.54 -21.56 16.18
CA SER A 4 -7.03 -20.21 15.96
C SER A 4 -6.06 -19.22 16.59
N SER A 5 -4.85 -19.14 16.04
CA SER A 5 -3.81 -18.25 16.57
C SER A 5 -3.25 -17.33 15.50
N PHE A 6 -4.12 -16.67 14.73
CA PHE A 6 -3.78 -15.40 14.07
C PHE A 6 -3.80 -14.31 15.14
N ASN A 7 -2.74 -14.23 15.93
CA ASN A 7 -2.56 -13.17 16.91
C ASN A 7 -2.06 -11.91 16.20
N CYS A 8 -2.97 -11.23 15.50
CA CYS A 8 -2.72 -9.88 14.97
C CYS A 8 -2.78 -8.93 16.17
N ASN A 9 -1.60 -8.56 16.67
CA ASN A 9 -1.48 -7.69 17.84
C ASN A 9 -2.25 -6.39 17.60
N HIS A 10 -3.00 -5.99 18.61
CA HIS A 10 -3.95 -4.90 18.67
C HIS A 10 -3.27 -3.50 18.65
N HIS A 11 -2.29 -3.29 17.76
CA HIS A 11 -1.45 -2.09 17.66
C HIS A 11 -1.58 -1.40 16.29
N ASP A 12 -2.63 -1.70 15.52
CA ASP A 12 -2.84 -1.19 14.15
C ASP A 12 -3.86 -0.05 14.03
N ARG A 13 -4.34 0.50 15.15
CA ARG A 13 -5.34 1.58 15.11
C ARG A 13 -4.76 2.99 14.98
N GLU A 14 -3.45 3.16 15.19
CA GLU A 14 -2.77 4.46 15.12
C GLU A 14 -2.04 4.73 13.79
N GLN A 15 -1.95 3.77 12.86
CA GLN A 15 -1.38 4.00 11.52
C GLN A 15 -2.38 4.49 10.46
N MET A 16 -3.65 4.68 10.82
CA MET A 16 -4.68 5.18 9.89
C MET A 16 -4.48 6.66 9.50
N SER A 17 -3.57 7.40 10.14
CA SER A 17 -3.34 8.82 9.86
C SER A 17 -2.45 9.10 8.64
N LYS A 18 -1.94 8.07 7.96
CA LYS A 18 -1.07 8.20 6.77
C LYS A 18 -1.56 7.41 5.55
N LEU A 19 -2.86 7.11 5.48
CA LEU A 19 -3.41 6.55 4.24
C LEU A 19 -3.29 7.55 3.10
N TYR A 20 -2.93 7.04 1.92
CA TYR A 20 -2.90 7.81 0.70
C TYR A 20 -4.24 7.74 -0.01
N THR A 21 -4.53 8.77 -0.81
CA THR A 21 -5.81 8.90 -1.51
C THR A 21 -5.65 8.77 -3.02
N ILE A 22 -6.75 8.44 -3.71
CA ILE A 22 -6.76 8.39 -5.18
C ILE A 22 -6.40 9.78 -5.73
N GLY A 23 -5.50 9.81 -6.70
CA GLY A 23 -4.95 11.02 -7.31
C GLY A 23 -3.69 11.55 -6.63
N GLU A 24 -3.27 10.98 -5.50
CA GLU A 24 -2.03 11.37 -4.83
C GLU A 24 -0.81 10.79 -5.57
N THR A 25 0.21 11.63 -5.78
CA THR A 25 1.49 11.21 -6.35
C THR A 25 2.41 10.74 -5.24
N VAL A 26 2.87 9.50 -5.37
CA VAL A 26 3.70 8.82 -4.37
C VAL A 26 4.96 8.27 -5.00
N THR A 27 6.02 8.20 -4.21
CA THR A 27 7.24 7.45 -4.55
C THR A 27 7.22 6.13 -3.79
N PHE A 28 7.39 5.02 -4.51
CA PHE A 28 7.43 3.69 -3.93
C PHE A 28 8.65 2.89 -4.39
N GLN A 29 9.04 1.94 -3.56
CA GLN A 29 10.14 1.02 -3.83
C GLN A 29 9.64 -0.17 -4.67
N CYS A 30 10.26 -0.38 -5.83
CA CYS A 30 10.03 -1.51 -6.71
C CYS A 30 11.37 -2.25 -6.95
N GLY A 31 11.62 -3.29 -6.15
CA GLY A 31 12.93 -3.96 -6.13
C GLY A 31 14.03 -3.00 -5.66
N ASN A 32 15.02 -2.75 -6.50
CA ASN A 32 16.14 -1.84 -6.20
C ASN A 32 15.93 -0.40 -6.71
N MET A 33 14.77 -0.12 -7.31
CA MET A 33 14.46 1.17 -7.91
C MET A 33 13.34 1.88 -7.14
N GLN A 34 13.39 3.20 -7.10
CA GLN A 34 12.26 4.03 -6.69
C GLN A 34 11.51 4.47 -7.94
N LYS A 35 10.19 4.42 -7.86
CA LYS A 35 9.29 4.85 -8.92
C LYS A 35 8.33 5.88 -8.36
N GLU A 36 8.05 6.90 -9.16
CA GLU A 36 7.02 7.89 -8.86
C GLU A 36 5.79 7.59 -9.72
N GLY A 37 4.62 7.60 -9.09
CA GLY A 37 3.37 7.38 -9.80
C GLY A 37 2.16 7.86 -9.03
N THR A 38 1.02 7.83 -9.67
CA THR A 38 -0.25 8.32 -9.12
C THR A 38 -1.13 7.16 -8.66
N ILE A 39 -1.69 7.26 -7.46
CA ILE A 39 -2.61 6.25 -6.94
C ILE A 39 -3.93 6.32 -7.71
N LEU A 40 -4.33 5.20 -8.29
CA LEU A 40 -5.61 5.06 -8.98
C LEU A 40 -6.63 4.29 -8.15
N ILE A 41 -6.18 3.33 -7.34
CA ILE A 41 -7.04 2.50 -6.51
C ILE A 41 -6.39 2.38 -5.13
N VAL A 42 -7.23 2.53 -4.10
CA VAL A 42 -6.91 2.17 -2.72
C VAL A 42 -7.69 0.90 -2.42
N ASP A 43 -7.00 -0.24 -2.37
CA ASP A 43 -7.61 -1.52 -2.08
C ASP A 43 -7.57 -1.80 -0.57
N SER A 44 -8.63 -2.45 -0.09
CA SER A 44 -8.90 -2.66 1.34
C SER A 44 -8.21 -3.91 1.86
N PHE A 45 -7.78 -3.79 3.10
CA PHE A 45 -7.28 -4.80 4.04
C PHE A 45 -7.91 -6.20 3.87
N ASP A 46 -7.12 -7.15 3.34
CA ASP A 46 -7.23 -8.63 3.48
C ASP A 46 -6.63 -9.40 2.28
N VAL A 47 -6.15 -8.71 1.23
CA VAL A 47 -5.57 -9.37 0.03
C VAL A 47 -4.33 -10.22 0.35
N PHE A 48 -3.65 -9.98 1.47
CA PHE A 48 -2.42 -10.69 1.87
C PHE A 48 -2.50 -11.46 3.21
N GLY A 49 -3.70 -11.63 3.79
CA GLY A 49 -3.83 -12.25 5.12
C GLY A 49 -3.22 -11.40 6.26
N CYS A 50 -2.92 -10.14 5.99
CA CYS A 50 -2.40 -9.16 6.93
C CYS A 50 -3.53 -8.17 7.25
N HIS A 51 -4.25 -8.44 8.33
CA HIS A 51 -5.29 -7.55 8.83
C HIS A 51 -4.66 -6.18 9.15
N GLY A 52 -4.97 -5.14 8.37
CA GLY A 52 -4.65 -3.76 8.77
C GLY A 52 -3.53 -3.01 8.01
N SER A 53 -2.94 -3.53 6.90
CA SER A 53 -2.25 -2.68 5.89
C SER A 53 -2.97 -2.58 4.52
N PRO A 54 -3.17 -1.37 3.95
CA PRO A 54 -3.82 -1.19 2.66
C PRO A 54 -2.84 -1.51 1.52
N SER A 55 -3.37 -1.75 0.33
CA SER A 55 -2.57 -1.81 -0.89
C SER A 55 -3.08 -0.83 -1.94
N TYR A 56 -2.21 -0.46 -2.87
CA TYR A 56 -2.48 0.59 -3.84
C TYR A 56 -2.17 0.11 -5.26
N ASP A 57 -3.02 0.50 -6.21
CA ASP A 57 -2.66 0.44 -7.62
C ASP A 57 -2.13 1.80 -8.07
N ILE A 58 -0.90 1.82 -8.57
CA ILE A 58 -0.14 3.03 -8.89
C ILE A 58 0.19 3.05 -10.37
N LEU A 59 -0.21 4.11 -11.07
CA LEU A 59 0.13 4.35 -12.47
C LEU A 59 1.44 5.16 -12.56
N VAL A 60 2.44 4.61 -13.25
CA VAL A 60 3.68 5.30 -13.60
C VAL A 60 3.56 5.74 -15.06
N GLU A 61 3.14 7.00 -15.28
CA GLU A 61 2.82 7.52 -16.62
C GLU A 61 4.00 7.44 -17.59
N ASN A 62 5.21 7.78 -17.12
CA ASN A 62 6.44 7.75 -17.93
C ASN A 62 6.78 6.35 -18.48
N GLU A 63 6.31 5.30 -17.81
CA GLU A 63 6.52 3.91 -18.23
C GLU A 63 5.27 3.32 -18.90
N ASN A 64 4.14 4.04 -18.85
CA ASN A 64 2.82 3.54 -19.21
C ASN A 64 2.51 2.17 -18.55
N MET A 65 2.89 2.04 -17.27
CA MET A 65 2.75 0.81 -16.49
C MET A 65 1.88 1.02 -15.24
N LEU A 66 0.98 0.08 -15.00
CA LEU A 66 0.16 0.01 -13.79
C LEU A 66 0.76 -1.04 -12.84
N TYR A 67 1.24 -0.58 -11.68
CA TYR A 67 1.73 -1.42 -10.60
C TYR A 67 0.58 -1.72 -9.64
N LYS A 68 0.23 -3.00 -9.50
CA LYS A 68 -0.91 -3.42 -8.69
C LYS A 68 -0.48 -3.93 -7.33
N HIS A 69 -1.37 -3.78 -6.35
CA HIS A 69 -1.18 -4.29 -4.99
C HIS A 69 0.14 -3.86 -4.33
N VAL A 70 0.55 -2.60 -4.55
CA VAL A 70 1.71 -2.02 -3.87
C VAL A 70 1.36 -1.85 -2.40
N GLU A 71 2.07 -2.55 -1.52
CA GLU A 71 1.87 -2.44 -0.07
C GLU A 71 2.21 -1.04 0.44
N HIS A 72 1.45 -0.56 1.43
CA HIS A 72 1.72 0.74 2.07
C HIS A 72 3.19 0.92 2.51
N ASN A 73 3.80 -0.14 3.04
CA ASN A 73 5.18 -0.12 3.54
C ASN A 73 6.23 0.12 2.47
N LEU A 74 5.89 -0.06 1.19
CA LEU A 74 6.78 0.19 0.06
C LEU A 74 6.75 1.66 -0.38
N ILE A 75 5.77 2.44 0.07
CA ILE A 75 5.67 3.86 -0.27
C ILE A 75 6.59 4.65 0.68
N VAL A 76 7.63 5.24 0.12
CA VAL A 76 8.71 5.90 0.87
C VAL A 76 8.50 7.40 1.06
N SER A 77 7.70 8.04 0.18
CA SER A 77 7.41 9.47 0.22
C SER A 77 6.15 9.79 -0.56
N SER A 78 5.53 10.91 -0.22
CA SER A 78 4.36 11.45 -0.90
C SER A 78 4.44 12.97 -0.93
N ASN A 79 4.07 13.56 -2.07
CA ASN A 79 3.85 15.00 -2.14
C ASN A 79 2.41 15.28 -1.72
N LYS A 80 2.21 15.58 -0.44
CA LYS A 80 0.91 15.90 0.15
C LYS A 80 0.76 17.40 0.36
#